data_AF-A0A7Y2FR96-F1
#
_entry.id   AF-A0A7Y2FR96-F1
#
_cell.length_a   1.000
_cell.length_b   1.000
_cell.length_c   1.000
_cell.angle_alpha   90.00
_cell.angle_beta   90.00
_cell.angle_gamma   90.00
#
_symmetry.space_group_name_H-M   'P 1'
#
loop_
_entity.id
_entity.type
_entity.pdbx_description
1 polymer ?
#
loop_
_entity_poly.entity_id
_entity_poly.type
_entity_poly.pdbx_seq_one_letter_code
_entity_poly.pdbx_strand_id
1 'polypeptide(L)'
;MNRMKRWSMSVTSWVDGVLAQVENHEAAVSAAIGRVRQSTARARVQLKRVERDQQTLRESLAQEERAVEVWRRRAMAAEDEAVALECMRRLKSSERRLQQLRQRLAEHERSHKELSQGIQMLNARLGELNERKNLM
;
A
#
# COMPACT_ATOMS: atom_id res chain seq x y z
N MET A 1 13.37 7.91 2.48
CA MET A 1 12.99 8.22 1.08
C MET A 1 12.65 6.91 0.38
N ASN A 2 11.38 6.68 0.00
CA ASN A 2 10.89 5.33 -0.30
C ASN A 2 11.28 4.83 -1.71
N ARG A 3 11.59 3.54 -1.85
CA ARG A 3 12.08 2.92 -3.11
C ARG A 3 11.12 3.12 -4.29
N MET A 4 9.81 3.21 -4.01
CA MET A 4 8.78 3.42 -5.03
C MET A 4 8.77 4.85 -5.59
N LYS A 5 8.90 5.89 -4.75
CA LYS A 5 9.04 7.28 -5.23
C LYS A 5 10.25 7.43 -6.14
N ARG A 6 11.38 6.83 -5.77
CA ARG A 6 12.59 6.85 -6.60
C ARG A 6 12.37 6.15 -7.95
N TRP A 7 11.69 5.01 -7.93
CA TRP A 7 11.37 4.27 -9.15
C TRP A 7 10.40 5.03 -10.05
N SER A 8 9.33 5.60 -9.49
CA SER A 8 8.34 6.35 -10.25
C SER A 8 8.97 7.61 -10.86
N MET A 9 9.81 8.33 -10.11
CA MET A 9 10.58 9.48 -10.62
C MET A 9 11.54 9.08 -11.75
N SER A 10 12.18 7.91 -11.66
CA SER A 10 13.07 7.42 -12.72
C SER A 10 12.32 7.08 -14.01
N VAL A 11 11.11 6.53 -13.91
CA VAL A 11 10.27 6.27 -15.08
C VAL A 11 9.79 7.58 -15.70
N THR A 12 9.37 8.55 -14.90
CA THR A 12 8.92 9.85 -15.44
C THR A 12 10.03 10.65 -16.08
N SER A 13 11.21 10.75 -15.45
CA SER A 13 12.34 11.50 -16.01
C SER A 13 12.80 10.92 -17.33
N TRP A 14 12.76 9.59 -17.46
CA TRP A 14 13.09 8.92 -18.71
C TRP A 14 12.03 9.20 -19.79
N VAL A 15 10.74 9.16 -19.44
CA VAL A 15 9.65 9.54 -20.37
C VAL A 15 9.83 10.98 -20.84
N ASP A 16 10.14 11.93 -19.94
CA ASP A 16 10.38 13.33 -20.30
C ASP A 16 11.56 13.47 -21.28
N GLY A 17 12.61 12.66 -21.14
CA GLY A 17 13.72 12.60 -22.10
C GLY A 17 13.31 12.08 -23.48
N VAL A 18 12.49 11.02 -23.53
CA VAL A 18 11.92 10.53 -24.80
C VAL A 18 11.02 11.59 -25.45
N LEU A 19 10.22 12.30 -24.66
CA LEU A 19 9.36 13.39 -25.11
C LEU A 19 10.17 14.58 -25.64
N ALA A 20 11.38 14.83 -25.13
CA ALA A 20 12.22 15.93 -25.62
C ALA A 20 12.94 15.61 -26.94
N GLN A 21 13.10 14.32 -27.29
CA GLN A 21 13.96 13.84 -28.39
C GLN A 21 13.15 13.28 -29.58
N VAL A 22 11.88 13.67 -29.71
CA VAL A 22 10.84 13.07 -30.58
C VAL A 22 11.02 13.32 -32.08
N GLU A 23 12.02 14.10 -32.52
CA GLU A 23 12.10 14.54 -33.92
C GLU A 23 12.11 13.42 -34.99
N ASN A 24 12.33 12.13 -34.69
CA ASN A 24 12.14 11.09 -35.73
C ASN A 24 12.00 9.60 -35.31
N HIS A 25 11.51 9.23 -34.12
CA HIS A 25 11.50 7.80 -33.74
C HIS A 25 10.17 7.30 -33.14
N GLU A 26 9.23 6.93 -34.02
CA GLU A 26 8.00 6.20 -33.68
C GLU A 26 8.27 4.93 -32.83
N ALA A 27 9.37 4.23 -33.14
CA ALA A 27 9.81 3.05 -32.41
C ALA A 27 10.15 3.36 -30.93
N ALA A 28 10.71 4.53 -30.65
CA ALA A 28 11.04 4.96 -29.29
C ALA A 28 9.78 5.25 -28.47
N VAL A 29 8.78 5.91 -29.06
CA VAL A 29 7.48 6.17 -28.43
C VAL A 29 6.73 4.87 -28.15
N SER A 30 6.68 3.95 -29.13
CA SER A 30 6.04 2.64 -28.95
C SER A 30 6.73 1.80 -27.86
N ALA A 31 8.07 1.82 -27.79
CA ALA A 31 8.81 1.17 -26.70
C ALA A 31 8.56 1.83 -25.33
N ALA A 32 8.40 3.16 -25.28
CA ALA A 32 8.04 3.88 -24.07
C ALA A 32 6.66 3.48 -23.55
N ILE A 33 5.66 3.44 -24.43
CA ILE A 33 4.30 2.97 -24.14
C ILE A 33 4.34 1.56 -23.55
N GLY A 34 5.10 0.65 -24.18
CA GLY A 34 5.26 -0.72 -23.70
C GLY A 34 5.82 -0.79 -22.28
N ARG A 35 6.89 -0.03 -21.99
CA ARG A 35 7.49 0.04 -20.64
C ARG A 35 6.54 0.61 -19.60
N VAL A 36 5.83 1.69 -19.91
CA VAL A 36 4.86 2.29 -18.97
C VAL A 36 3.68 1.35 -18.72
N ARG A 37 3.18 0.63 -19.73
CA ARG A 37 2.14 -0.39 -19.53
C ARG A 37 2.62 -1.52 -18.62
N GLN A 38 3.83 -2.04 -18.85
CA GLN A 38 4.39 -3.10 -18.03
C GLN A 38 4.61 -2.65 -16.58
N SER A 39 5.11 -1.42 -16.39
CA SER A 39 5.36 -0.84 -15.07
C SER A 39 4.04 -0.64 -14.29
N THR A 40 3.02 -0.10 -14.95
CA THR A 40 1.67 0.05 -14.39
C THR A 40 1.05 -1.30 -14.02
N ALA A 41 1.18 -2.32 -14.86
CA ALA A 41 0.66 -3.65 -14.58
C ALA A 41 1.29 -4.25 -13.32
N ARG A 42 2.62 -4.16 -13.18
CA ARG A 42 3.34 -4.60 -11.98
C ARG A 42 2.90 -3.85 -10.74
N ALA A 43 2.77 -2.52 -10.83
CA ALA A 43 2.31 -1.69 -9.71
C ALA A 43 0.88 -2.06 -9.27
N ARG A 44 -0.03 -2.32 -10.21
CA ARG A 44 -1.42 -2.77 -9.91
C ARG A 44 -1.46 -4.11 -9.18
N VAL A 45 -0.60 -5.06 -9.54
CA VAL A 45 -0.50 -6.34 -8.82
C VAL A 45 -0.04 -6.13 -7.39
N GLN A 46 0.97 -5.29 -7.16
CA GLN A 46 1.43 -4.96 -5.81
C GLN A 46 0.36 -4.23 -5.00
N LEU A 47 -0.38 -3.29 -5.61
CA LEU A 47 -1.49 -2.60 -4.96
C LEU A 47 -2.54 -3.60 -4.46
N LYS A 48 -2.99 -4.53 -5.32
CA LYS A 48 -3.95 -5.57 -4.92
C LYS A 48 -3.43 -6.45 -3.78
N ARG A 49 -2.13 -6.72 -3.72
CA ARG A 49 -1.53 -7.46 -2.60
C ARG A 49 -1.62 -6.65 -1.31
N VAL A 50 -1.21 -5.38 -1.34
CA VAL A 50 -1.29 -4.48 -0.17
C VAL A 50 -2.73 -4.33 0.32
N GLU A 51 -3.71 -4.24 -0.58
CA GLU A 51 -5.14 -4.17 -0.22
C GLU A 51 -5.62 -5.41 0.53
N ARG A 52 -5.23 -6.61 0.08
CA ARG A 52 -5.55 -7.87 0.78
C ARG A 52 -4.88 -7.95 2.14
N ASP A 53 -3.61 -7.54 2.23
CA ASP A 53 -2.88 -7.52 3.49
C ASP A 53 -3.53 -6.54 4.48
N GLN A 54 -3.95 -5.35 4.04
CA GLN A 54 -4.71 -4.40 4.86
C GLN A 54 -6.02 -4.99 5.36
N GLN A 55 -6.77 -5.68 4.50
CA GLN A 55 -8.03 -6.31 4.89
C GLN A 55 -7.80 -7.34 6.01
N THR A 56 -6.80 -8.21 5.83
CA THR A 56 -6.42 -9.21 6.84
C THR A 56 -5.99 -8.56 8.17
N LEU A 57 -5.23 -7.45 8.10
CA LEU A 57 -4.82 -6.70 9.28
C LEU A 57 -6.01 -6.05 10.00
N ARG A 58 -6.98 -5.49 9.26
CA ARG A 58 -8.20 -4.90 9.84
C ARG A 58 -9.06 -5.95 10.53
N GLU A 59 -9.21 -7.12 9.93
CA GLU A 59 -9.93 -8.25 10.54
C GLU A 59 -9.26 -8.72 11.84
N SER A 60 -7.93 -8.86 11.82
CA SER A 60 -7.14 -9.23 13.00
C SER A 60 -7.24 -8.18 14.10
N LEU A 61 -7.21 -6.90 13.73
CA LEU A 61 -7.34 -5.77 14.65
C LEU A 61 -8.72 -5.77 15.32
N ALA A 62 -9.79 -5.99 14.55
CA ALA A 62 -11.14 -6.11 15.10
C ALA A 62 -11.29 -7.32 16.04
N GLN A 63 -10.59 -8.42 15.77
CA GLN A 63 -10.57 -9.59 16.68
C GLN A 63 -9.87 -9.26 18.00
N GLU A 64 -8.69 -8.62 17.95
CA GLU A 64 -7.96 -8.23 19.16
C GLU A 64 -8.70 -7.14 19.96
N GLU A 65 -9.38 -6.19 19.30
CA GLU A 65 -10.24 -5.22 19.97
C GLU A 65 -11.38 -5.89 20.75
N ARG A 66 -12.04 -6.89 20.16
CA ARG A 66 -13.03 -7.70 20.88
C ARG A 66 -12.40 -8.47 22.04
N ALA A 67 -11.20 -9.02 21.87
CA ALA A 67 -10.50 -9.73 22.92
C ALA A 67 -10.16 -8.81 24.11
N VAL A 68 -9.71 -7.58 23.84
CA VAL A 68 -9.47 -6.55 24.86
C VAL A 68 -10.74 -6.30 25.68
N GLU A 69 -11.87 -6.07 25.03
CA GLU A 69 -13.14 -5.82 25.73
C GLU A 69 -13.61 -7.03 26.55
N VAL A 70 -13.48 -8.25 26.01
CA VAL A 70 -13.82 -9.48 26.72
C VAL A 70 -12.95 -9.67 27.96
N TRP A 71 -11.63 -9.54 27.83
CA TRP A 71 -10.71 -9.74 28.96
C TRP A 71 -10.85 -8.65 30.01
N ARG A 72 -11.09 -7.41 29.61
CA ARG A 72 -11.41 -6.31 30.53
C ARG A 72 -12.68 -6.61 31.33
N ARG A 73 -13.77 -6.99 30.66
CA ARG A 73 -15.03 -7.32 31.33
C ARG A 73 -14.87 -8.51 32.29
N ARG A 74 -14.16 -9.55 31.86
CA ARG A 74 -13.90 -10.74 32.70
C ARG A 74 -13.03 -10.42 33.92
N ALA A 75 -12.03 -9.56 33.77
CA ALA A 75 -11.20 -9.12 34.90
C ALA A 75 -12.03 -8.35 35.93
N MET A 76 -12.95 -7.48 35.48
CA MET A 76 -13.81 -6.69 36.36
C MET A 76 -14.89 -7.52 37.07
N ALA A 77 -15.36 -8.60 36.44
CA ALA A 77 -16.39 -9.48 36.99
C ALA A 77 -15.81 -10.64 37.83
N ALA A 78 -14.49 -10.78 37.90
CA ALA A 78 -13.86 -11.86 38.65
C ALA A 78 -13.91 -11.57 40.16
N GLU A 79 -14.47 -12.50 40.91
CA GLU A 79 -14.49 -12.47 42.39
C GLU A 79 -13.17 -13.00 42.98
N ASP A 80 -12.49 -13.88 42.24
CA ASP A 80 -11.19 -14.44 42.60
C ASP A 80 -10.04 -13.60 42.03
N GLU A 81 -9.13 -13.19 42.91
CA GLU A 81 -7.99 -12.35 42.56
C GLU A 81 -7.06 -13.00 41.52
N ALA A 82 -6.79 -14.30 41.63
CA ALA A 82 -5.91 -15.00 40.69
C ALA A 82 -6.53 -15.05 39.28
N VAL A 83 -7.85 -15.24 39.20
CA VAL A 83 -8.61 -15.17 37.93
C VAL A 83 -8.57 -13.76 37.35
N ALA A 84 -8.74 -12.72 38.18
CA ALA A 84 -8.67 -11.33 37.75
C ALA A 84 -7.28 -10.99 37.18
N LEU A 85 -6.21 -11.41 37.86
CA LEU A 85 -4.82 -11.20 37.43
C LEU A 85 -4.50 -11.89 36.09
N GLU A 86 -4.97 -13.12 35.89
CA GLU A 86 -4.79 -13.83 34.62
C GLU A 86 -5.56 -13.14 33.48
N CYS A 87 -6.79 -12.67 33.73
CA CYS A 87 -7.54 -11.88 32.76
C CYS A 87 -6.81 -10.57 32.40
N MET A 88 -6.21 -9.89 33.39
CA MET A 88 -5.40 -8.69 33.17
C MET A 88 -4.12 -8.98 32.38
N ARG A 89 -3.48 -10.13 32.58
CA ARG A 89 -2.32 -10.57 31.79
C ARG A 89 -2.70 -10.74 30.32
N ARG A 90 -3.82 -11.40 30.04
CA ARG A 90 -4.34 -11.61 28.67
C ARG A 90 -4.80 -10.30 28.01
N LEU A 91 -5.43 -9.41 28.78
CA LEU A 91 -5.76 -8.05 28.34
C LEU A 91 -4.52 -7.32 27.85
N LYS A 92 -3.47 -7.22 28.69
CA LYS A 92 -2.20 -6.56 28.33
C LYS A 92 -1.55 -7.18 27.09
N SER A 93 -1.63 -8.50 26.94
CA SER A 93 -1.12 -9.18 25.75
C SER A 93 -1.89 -8.78 24.48
N SER A 94 -3.21 -8.70 24.56
CA SER A 94 -4.09 -8.31 23.45
C SER A 94 -3.87 -6.83 23.08
N GLU A 95 -3.74 -5.94 24.07
CA GLU A 95 -3.42 -4.52 23.86
C GLU A 95 -2.08 -4.32 23.13
N ARG A 96 -1.04 -5.09 23.48
CA ARG A 96 0.25 -5.05 22.79
C ARG A 96 0.13 -5.49 21.33
N ARG A 97 -0.59 -6.59 21.07
CA ARG A 97 -0.84 -7.07 19.70
C ARG A 97 -1.61 -6.05 18.88
N LEU A 98 -2.62 -5.45 19.48
CA LEU A 98 -3.44 -4.41 18.86
C LEU A 98 -2.59 -3.18 18.48
N GLN A 99 -1.67 -2.74 19.34
CA GLN A 99 -0.72 -1.66 19.01
C GLN A 99 0.18 -2.03 17.82
N GLN A 100 0.72 -3.26 17.81
CA GLN A 100 1.57 -3.74 16.71
C GLN A 100 0.79 -3.83 15.39
N LEU A 101 -0.45 -4.33 15.42
CA LEU A 101 -1.32 -4.40 14.25
C LEU A 101 -1.66 -3.00 13.71
N ARG A 102 -1.93 -2.03 14.58
CA ARG A 102 -2.15 -0.63 14.18
C ARG A 102 -0.94 -0.02 13.48
N GLN A 103 0.26 -0.24 14.02
CA GLN A 103 1.50 0.24 13.40
C GLN A 103 1.70 -0.36 12.00
N ARG A 104 1.54 -1.69 11.88
CA ARG A 104 1.63 -2.39 10.58
C ARG A 104 0.57 -1.89 9.60
N LEU A 105 -0.67 -1.74 10.02
CA LEU A 105 -1.74 -1.24 9.16
C LEU A 105 -1.41 0.17 8.62
N ALA A 106 -0.90 1.06 9.48
CA ALA A 106 -0.49 2.40 9.06
C ALA A 106 0.66 2.40 8.04
N GLU A 107 1.58 1.45 8.10
CA GLU A 107 2.65 1.27 7.09
C GLU A 107 2.09 0.78 5.75
N HIS A 108 1.16 -0.18 5.80
CA HIS A 108 0.48 -0.67 4.60
C HIS A 108 -0.40 0.42 3.97
N GLU A 109 -1.07 1.27 4.75
CA GLU A 109 -1.84 2.43 4.27
C GLU A 109 -0.96 3.48 3.58
N ARG A 110 0.22 3.75 4.13
CA ARG A 110 1.21 4.59 3.43
C ARG A 110 1.63 3.98 2.10
N SER A 111 1.93 2.68 2.08
CA SER A 111 2.34 1.96 0.87
C SER A 111 1.24 1.93 -0.19
N HIS A 112 -0.02 1.73 0.22
CA HIS A 112 -1.19 1.78 -0.66
C HIS A 112 -1.33 3.15 -1.32
N LYS A 113 -1.23 4.23 -0.53
CA LYS A 113 -1.32 5.60 -1.03
C LYS A 113 -0.22 5.89 -2.04
N GLU A 114 1.03 5.52 -1.74
CA GLU A 114 2.16 5.73 -2.65
C GLU A 114 2.00 4.94 -3.96
N LEU A 115 1.56 3.67 -3.90
CA LEU A 115 1.30 2.85 -5.07
C LEU A 115 0.19 3.43 -5.93
N SER A 116 -0.92 3.83 -5.31
CA SER A 116 -2.07 4.41 -6.01
C SER A 116 -1.70 5.71 -6.73
N GLN A 117 -0.96 6.60 -6.06
CA GLN A 117 -0.45 7.83 -6.67
C GLN A 117 0.53 7.54 -7.81
N GLY A 118 1.44 6.57 -7.63
CA GLY A 118 2.38 6.16 -8.68
C GLY A 118 1.66 5.61 -9.92
N ILE A 119 0.62 4.80 -9.73
CA ILE A 119 -0.21 4.27 -10.83
C ILE A 119 -0.93 5.40 -11.57
N GLN A 120 -1.51 6.37 -10.86
CA GLN A 120 -2.16 7.53 -11.47
C GLN A 120 -1.19 8.31 -12.35
N MET A 121 0.00 8.61 -11.84
CA MET A 121 1.05 9.31 -12.58
C MET A 121 1.49 8.54 -13.83
N LEU A 122 1.69 7.22 -13.73
CA LEU A 122 2.05 6.39 -14.88
C LEU A 122 0.95 6.36 -15.94
N ASN A 123 -0.33 6.34 -15.54
CA ASN A 123 -1.44 6.41 -16.50
C ASN A 123 -1.52 7.76 -17.20
N ALA A 124 -1.25 8.87 -16.49
CA ALA A 124 -1.19 10.20 -17.11
C ALA A 124 -0.09 10.26 -18.19
N ARG A 125 1.12 9.79 -17.86
CA ARG A 125 2.23 9.70 -18.83
C ARG A 125 1.93 8.76 -20.00
N LEU A 126 1.21 7.67 -19.77
CA LEU A 126 0.73 6.79 -20.83
C LEU A 126 -0.24 7.52 -21.77
N GLY A 127 -1.10 8.38 -21.24
CA GLY A 127 -1.99 9.25 -22.01
C GLY A 127 -1.20 10.17 -22.94
N GLU A 128 -0.25 10.94 -22.38
CA GLU A 128 0.62 11.86 -23.13
C GLU A 128 1.37 11.15 -24.28
N LEU A 129 1.91 9.95 -24.01
CA LEU A 129 2.62 9.17 -25.03
C LEU A 129 1.69 8.66 -26.14
N ASN A 130 0.45 8.27 -25.81
CA ASN A 130 -0.52 7.84 -26.82
C ASN A 130 -1.01 9.02 -27.66
N GLU A 131 -1.26 10.18 -27.07
CA GLU A 131 -1.64 11.40 -27.80
C GLU A 131 -0.55 11.77 -28.80
N ARG A 132 0.71 11.80 -28.38
CA ARG A 132 1.82 12.07 -29.29
C ARG A 132 1.96 11.03 -30.39
N LYS A 133 1.77 9.75 -30.09
CA LYS A 133 1.76 8.70 -31.11
C LYS A 133 0.68 8.93 -32.16
N ASN A 134 -0.49 9.44 -31.77
CA ASN A 134 -1.60 9.69 -32.69
C ASN A 134 -1.42 10.99 -33.52
N LEU A 135 -0.55 11.90 -33.07
CA LEU A 135 -0.20 13.14 -33.77
C LEU A 135 0.97 12.98 -34.75
N MET A 136 1.68 11.85 -34.71
CA MET A 136 2.71 11.44 -35.67
C MET A 136 2.08 10.61 -36.78
#